data_AF-A0A645GIA7-F1
#
_entry.id   AF-A0A645GIA7-F1
#
_cell.length_a   1.000
_cell.length_b   1.000
_cell.length_c   1.000
_cell.angle_alpha   90.00
_cell.angle_beta   90.00
_cell.angle_gamma   90.00
#
_symmetry.space_group_name_H-M   'P 1'
#
loop_
_entity.id
_entity.type
_entity.pdbx_description
1 polymer ?
#
loop_
_entity_poly.entity_id
_entity_poly.type
_entity_poly.pdbx_seq_one_letter_code
_entity_poly.pdbx_strand_id
1 'polypeptide(L)'
;MGKSILEAIEALGPEIYIELHSYSRENLEKLAGKDRMERIGVPAYSILKAEVLLGSVSPWVRKRYFPKEALCLSFEVQKRNPESREFAASMINVLKDTESRDEFIEYMKKEFPEQAKKAIEDYRRFYGEI
;
A
#
# COMPACT_ATOMS: atom_id res chain seq x y z
N MET A 1 8.70 13.44 -13.76
CA MET A 1 8.43 12.02 -13.44
C MET A 1 6.99 11.76 -13.01
N GLY A 2 6.31 12.63 -12.26
CA GLY A 2 4.89 12.38 -11.87
C GLY A 2 3.87 12.55 -13.00
N LYS A 3 4.02 13.54 -13.88
CA LYS A 3 2.99 13.89 -14.88
C LYS A 3 2.62 12.75 -15.83
N SER A 4 3.62 12.06 -16.37
CA SER A 4 3.41 10.93 -17.28
C SER A 4 2.71 9.74 -16.61
N ILE A 5 2.91 9.54 -15.31
CA ILE A 5 2.21 8.50 -14.54
C ILE A 5 0.74 8.89 -14.38
N LEU A 6 0.46 10.15 -14.05
CA LEU A 6 -0.92 10.64 -13.94
C LEU A 6 -1.66 10.56 -15.28
N GLU A 7 -1.00 10.95 -16.38
CA GLU A 7 -1.55 10.83 -17.74
C GLU A 7 -1.85 9.36 -18.08
N ALA A 8 -1.00 8.41 -17.68
CA ALA A 8 -1.25 6.98 -17.87
C ALA A 8 -2.42 6.46 -17.02
N ILE A 9 -2.54 6.90 -15.76
CA ILE A 9 -3.67 6.56 -14.89
C ILE A 9 -4.99 7.03 -15.52
N GLU A 10 -5.04 8.27 -15.98
CA GLU A 10 -6.24 8.83 -16.61
C GLU A 10 -6.58 8.13 -17.94
N ALA A 11 -5.57 7.76 -18.73
CA ALA A 11 -5.78 7.09 -20.01
C ALA A 11 -6.20 5.61 -19.87
N LEU A 12 -5.69 4.91 -18.86
CA LEU A 12 -5.92 3.46 -18.68
C LEU A 12 -7.06 3.14 -17.71
N GLY A 13 -7.37 4.04 -16.78
CA GLY A 13 -8.38 3.82 -15.73
C GLY A 13 -8.19 2.52 -14.94
N PRO A 14 -7.02 2.27 -14.32
CA PRO A 14 -6.75 0.96 -13.74
C PRO A 14 -7.54 0.70 -12.46
N GLU A 15 -8.05 -0.52 -12.31
CA GLU A 15 -8.72 -0.99 -11.09
C GLU A 15 -7.73 -1.35 -9.99
N ILE A 16 -6.50 -1.69 -10.35
CA ILE A 16 -5.39 -1.99 -9.45
C ILE A 16 -4.23 -1.06 -9.78
N TYR A 17 -3.78 -0.28 -8.79
CA TYR A 17 -2.64 0.62 -8.90
C TYR A 17 -1.68 0.41 -7.75
N ILE A 18 -0.40 0.21 -8.08
CA ILE A 18 0.64 -0.08 -7.11
C ILE A 18 1.82 0.87 -7.28
N GLU A 19 2.32 1.40 -6.17
CA GLU A 19 3.56 2.18 -6.11
C GLU A 19 4.64 1.36 -5.38
N LEU A 20 5.83 1.26 -5.99
CA LEU A 20 6.99 0.60 -5.39
C LEU A 20 8.04 1.64 -5.04
N HIS A 21 8.35 1.76 -3.76
CA HIS A 21 9.31 2.71 -3.24
C HIS A 21 10.39 2.01 -2.40
N SER A 22 11.37 2.78 -1.95
CA SER A 22 12.40 2.27 -1.04
C SER A 22 12.69 3.22 0.10
N TYR A 23 12.91 2.65 1.28
CA TYR A 23 13.21 3.40 2.50
C TYR A 23 14.55 2.96 3.10
N SER A 24 15.21 3.89 3.81
CA SER A 24 16.39 3.56 4.63
C SER A 24 15.91 3.05 5.99
N ARG A 25 16.60 2.05 6.56
CA ARG A 25 16.20 1.37 7.81
C ARG A 25 15.89 2.34 8.96
N GLU A 26 16.63 3.43 9.08
CA GLU A 26 16.44 4.44 10.12
C GLU A 26 15.07 5.13 10.08
N ASN A 27 14.35 5.04 8.95
CA ASN A 27 13.01 5.62 8.78
C ASN A 27 11.87 4.65 9.10
N LEU A 28 12.16 3.41 9.51
CA LEU A 28 11.12 2.41 9.81
C LEU A 28 10.09 2.94 10.82
N GLU A 29 10.55 3.41 11.98
CA GLU A 29 9.68 3.98 13.02
C GLU A 29 8.91 5.21 12.54
N LYS A 30 9.49 6.01 11.64
CA LYS A 30 8.79 7.18 11.09
C LYS A 30 7.64 6.79 10.16
N LEU A 31 7.75 5.65 9.48
CA LEU A 31 6.79 5.16 8.49
C LEU A 31 5.72 4.26 9.11
N ALA A 32 6.10 3.39 10.05
CA ALA A 32 5.23 2.38 10.65
C ALA A 32 4.86 2.69 12.12
N GLY A 33 5.40 3.75 12.71
CA GLY A 33 5.09 4.18 14.07
C GLY A 33 3.61 4.53 14.26
N LYS A 34 3.01 4.07 15.36
CA LYS A 34 1.59 4.26 15.67
C LYS A 34 1.19 5.74 15.84
N ASP A 35 2.15 6.59 16.19
CA ASP A 35 2.01 8.04 16.35
C ASP A 35 1.82 8.78 15.00
N ARG A 36 2.03 8.11 13.86
CA ARG A 36 1.99 8.75 12.53
C ARG A 36 0.64 9.41 12.22
N MET A 37 -0.45 8.83 12.69
CA MET A 37 -1.78 9.41 12.54
C MET A 37 -1.88 10.75 13.29
N GLU A 38 -1.36 10.81 14.51
CA GLU A 38 -1.39 12.03 15.34
C GLU A 38 -0.40 13.09 14.83
N ARG A 39 0.78 12.64 14.36
CA ARG A 39 1.88 13.52 13.93
C ARG A 39 1.69 14.11 12.53
N ILE A 40 1.16 13.32 11.58
CA ILE A 40 1.13 13.67 10.15
C ILE A 40 -0.30 13.58 9.58
N GLY A 41 -1.28 13.09 10.35
CA GLY A 41 -2.65 12.96 9.90
C GLY A 41 -2.88 11.83 8.90
N VAL A 42 -1.96 10.87 8.78
CA VAL A 42 -2.08 9.71 7.89
C VAL A 42 -1.78 8.41 8.63
N PRO A 43 -2.48 7.29 8.33
CA PRO A 43 -2.23 6.02 8.98
C PRO A 43 -0.77 5.55 8.87
N ALA A 44 -0.31 4.81 9.86
CA ALA A 44 0.96 4.10 9.81
C ALA A 44 0.91 2.99 8.75
N TYR A 45 2.03 2.76 8.06
CA TYR A 45 2.14 1.57 7.20
C TYR A 45 2.04 0.29 8.05
N SER A 46 1.46 -0.75 7.46
CA SER A 46 1.48 -2.10 8.03
C SER A 46 2.81 -2.78 7.72
N ILE A 47 3.47 -3.32 8.75
CA ILE A 47 4.71 -4.09 8.58
C ILE A 47 4.35 -5.53 8.21
N LEU A 48 4.79 -5.99 7.04
CA LEU A 48 4.67 -7.36 6.57
C LEU A 48 5.96 -8.15 6.89
N LYS A 49 6.18 -9.29 6.20
CA LYS A 49 7.44 -10.05 6.30
C LYS A 49 8.61 -9.24 5.74
N ALA A 50 9.82 -9.57 6.20
CA ALA A 50 11.09 -8.97 5.76
C ALA A 50 11.10 -7.43 5.75
N GLU A 51 10.44 -6.83 6.75
CA GLU A 51 10.31 -5.37 6.92
C GLU A 51 9.77 -4.62 5.68
N VAL A 52 9.02 -5.31 4.80
CA VAL A 52 8.28 -4.64 3.72
C VAL A 52 7.06 -3.95 4.32
N LEU A 53 6.88 -2.68 3.99
CA LEU A 53 5.76 -1.90 4.50
C LEU A 53 4.68 -1.80 3.44
N LEU A 54 3.43 -2.00 3.86
CA LEU A 54 2.24 -1.86 3.02
C LEU A 54 1.40 -0.68 3.50
N GLY A 55 1.05 0.19 2.57
CA GLY A 55 0.17 1.33 2.82
C GLY A 55 -0.73 1.62 1.62
N SER A 56 -1.53 2.67 1.72
CA SER A 56 -2.20 3.24 0.56
C SER A 56 -1.30 4.26 -0.13
N VAL A 57 -1.50 4.46 -1.42
CA VAL A 57 -0.88 5.58 -2.16
C VAL A 57 -1.27 6.92 -1.56
N SER A 58 -0.61 8.00 -2.01
CA SER A 58 -0.91 9.37 -1.58
C SER A 58 -2.42 9.65 -1.57
N PRO A 59 -3.00 10.18 -0.48
CA PRO A 59 -4.42 10.50 -0.40
C PRO A 59 -4.89 11.44 -1.52
N TRP A 60 -4.02 12.32 -2.00
CA TRP A 60 -4.32 13.22 -3.11
C TRP A 60 -4.49 12.44 -4.42
N VAL A 61 -3.58 11.51 -4.72
CA VAL A 61 -3.67 10.65 -5.91
C VAL A 61 -4.92 9.76 -5.81
N ARG A 62 -5.12 9.09 -4.67
CA ARG A 62 -6.26 8.21 -4.44
C ARG A 62 -7.59 8.91 -4.66
N LYS A 63 -7.80 10.09 -4.04
CA LYS A 63 -9.08 10.80 -4.12
C LYS A 63 -9.34 11.44 -5.48
N ARG A 64 -8.29 11.80 -6.22
CA ARG A 64 -8.43 12.58 -7.46
C ARG A 64 -8.59 11.73 -8.71
N TYR A 65 -7.96 10.55 -8.74
CA TYR A 65 -7.82 9.74 -9.95
C TYR A 65 -8.47 8.37 -9.89
N PHE A 66 -8.84 7.90 -8.69
CA PHE A 66 -9.33 6.53 -8.51
C PHE A 66 -10.70 6.50 -7.84
N PRO A 67 -11.59 5.57 -8.27
CA PRO A 67 -12.82 5.30 -7.56
C PRO A 67 -12.51 4.64 -6.19
N LYS A 68 -13.50 4.59 -5.29
CA LYS A 68 -13.33 3.97 -3.96
C LYS A 68 -13.03 2.47 -4.07
N GLU A 69 -13.55 1.88 -5.14
CA GLU A 69 -13.50 0.46 -5.48
C GLU A 69 -12.14 0.02 -5.98
N ALA A 70 -11.31 0.94 -6.48
CA ALA A 70 -9.97 0.62 -6.94
C ALA A 70 -9.03 0.24 -5.78
N LEU A 71 -8.18 -0.75 -6.03
CA LEU A 71 -7.11 -1.17 -5.13
C LEU A 71 -5.87 -0.29 -5.37
N CYS A 72 -5.62 0.68 -4.50
CA CYS A 72 -4.44 1.55 -4.59
C CYS A 72 -3.49 1.36 -3.41
N LEU A 73 -2.34 0.72 -3.66
CA LEU A 73 -1.38 0.32 -2.64
C LEU A 73 0.00 0.91 -2.89
N SER A 74 0.75 1.09 -1.81
CA SER A 74 2.17 1.45 -1.85
C SER A 74 2.96 0.43 -1.03
N PHE A 75 4.03 -0.09 -1.62
CA PHE A 75 5.01 -0.93 -0.93
C PHE A 75 6.32 -0.15 -0.74
N GLU A 76 6.81 -0.11 0.50
CA GLU A 76 8.12 0.44 0.82
C GLU A 76 9.09 -0.72 1.10
N VAL A 77 10.12 -0.83 0.28
CA VAL A 77 11.14 -1.89 0.37
C VAL A 77 12.39 -1.35 1.05
N GLN A 78 12.94 -2.10 2.00
CA GLN A 78 14.13 -1.64 2.70
C GLN A 78 15.35 -1.65 1.78
N LYS A 79 16.05 -0.52 1.70
CA LYS A 79 17.30 -0.41 0.92
C LYS A 79 18.33 -1.40 1.42
N ARG A 80 19.02 -2.06 0.48
CA ARG A 80 20.11 -3.01 0.74
C ARG A 80 19.70 -4.25 1.56
N ASN A 81 18.41 -4.57 1.65
CA ASN A 81 17.93 -5.82 2.22
C ASN A 81 17.46 -6.77 1.11
N PRO A 82 18.20 -7.87 0.83
CA PRO A 82 17.81 -8.87 -0.17
C PRO A 82 16.47 -9.53 0.12
N GLU A 83 16.23 -9.94 1.37
CA GLU A 83 14.97 -10.61 1.77
C GLU A 83 13.77 -9.69 1.58
N SER A 84 13.92 -8.40 1.88
CA SER A 84 12.87 -7.39 1.65
C SER A 84 12.52 -7.27 0.16
N ARG A 85 13.52 -7.32 -0.73
CA ARG A 85 13.30 -7.29 -2.19
C ARG A 85 12.65 -8.56 -2.70
N GLU A 86 13.10 -9.72 -2.23
CA GLU A 86 12.55 -11.02 -2.63
C GLU A 86 11.09 -11.15 -2.18
N PHE A 87 10.79 -10.74 -0.95
CA PHE A 87 9.42 -10.74 -0.44
C PHE A 87 8.53 -9.71 -1.15
N ALA A 88 9.03 -8.51 -1.45
CA ALA A 88 8.28 -7.56 -2.27
C ALA A 88 7.98 -8.12 -3.66
N ALA A 89 8.95 -8.78 -4.31
CA ALA A 89 8.74 -9.41 -5.61
C ALA A 89 7.69 -10.54 -5.56
N SER A 90 7.63 -11.33 -4.48
CA SER A 90 6.58 -12.34 -4.32
C SER A 90 5.20 -11.71 -4.17
N MET A 91 5.08 -10.61 -3.42
CA MET A 91 3.82 -9.85 -3.30
C MET A 91 3.37 -9.28 -4.66
N ILE A 92 4.30 -8.76 -5.46
CA ILE A 92 3.99 -8.27 -6.80
C ILE A 92 3.53 -9.41 -7.73
N ASN A 93 4.11 -10.60 -7.61
CA ASN A 93 3.62 -11.75 -8.37
C ASN A 93 2.18 -12.12 -8.00
N VAL A 94 1.83 -12.10 -6.71
CA VAL A 94 0.44 -12.31 -6.28
C VAL A 94 -0.50 -11.26 -6.86
N LEU A 95 -0.11 -9.98 -6.80
CA LEU A 95 -0.91 -8.87 -7.34
C LEU A 95 -1.09 -8.92 -8.86
N LYS A 96 -0.07 -9.38 -9.58
CA LYS A 96 -0.13 -9.55 -11.04
C LYS A 96 -1.15 -10.61 -11.45
N ASP A 97 -1.33 -11.63 -10.62
CA ASP A 97 -2.28 -12.73 -10.85
C ASP A 97 -3.66 -12.47 -10.19
N THR A 98 -3.82 -11.34 -9.48
CA THR A 98 -5.07 -10.92 -8.85
C THR A 98 -5.98 -10.26 -9.88
N GLU A 99 -7.24 -10.70 -9.95
CA GLU A 99 -8.25 -10.16 -10.86
C GLU A 99 -9.11 -9.06 -10.21
N SER A 100 -9.16 -8.97 -8.87
CA SER A 100 -9.97 -7.96 -8.18
C SER A 100 -9.39 -7.49 -6.85
N ARG A 101 -9.84 -6.31 -6.39
CA ARG A 101 -9.55 -5.79 -5.05
C ARG A 101 -9.88 -6.82 -3.96
N ASP A 102 -11.06 -7.42 -4.07
CA ASP A 102 -11.61 -8.27 -3.00
C ASP A 102 -10.82 -9.58 -2.92
N GLU A 103 -10.37 -10.13 -4.04
CA GLU A 103 -9.45 -11.28 -4.07
C GLU A 103 -8.14 -10.99 -3.33
N PHE A 104 -7.52 -9.82 -3.58
CA PHE A 104 -6.31 -9.45 -2.87
C PHE A 104 -6.56 -9.23 -1.36
N ILE A 105 -7.71 -8.66 -1.01
CA ILE A 105 -8.10 -8.50 0.40
C ILE A 105 -8.23 -9.88 1.08
N GLU A 106 -8.83 -10.86 0.43
CA GLU A 106 -8.94 -12.22 0.97
C GLU A 106 -7.57 -12.89 1.11
N TYR A 107 -6.68 -12.72 0.13
CA TYR A 107 -5.28 -13.14 0.25
C TYR A 107 -4.62 -12.52 1.50
N MET A 108 -4.75 -11.21 1.68
CA MET A 108 -4.17 -10.50 2.82
C MET A 108 -4.77 -10.95 4.15
N LYS A 109 -6.08 -11.21 4.23
CA LYS A 109 -6.73 -11.74 5.44
C LYS A 109 -6.24 -13.13 5.81
N LYS A 110 -5.93 -13.97 4.82
CA LYS A 110 -5.41 -15.32 5.04
C LYS A 110 -3.95 -15.31 5.50
N GLU A 111 -3.10 -14.56 4.80
CA GLU A 111 -1.65 -14.58 5.03
C GLU A 111 -1.18 -13.60 6.12
N PHE A 112 -1.90 -12.50 6.31
CA PHE A 112 -1.57 -11.40 7.23
C PHE A 112 -2.81 -10.87 7.98
N PRO A 113 -3.53 -11.72 8.74
CA PRO A 113 -4.84 -11.39 9.30
C PRO A 113 -4.85 -10.10 10.15
N GLU A 114 -3.86 -9.94 11.02
CA GLU A 114 -3.75 -8.76 11.90
C GLU A 114 -3.49 -7.47 11.10
N GLN A 115 -2.59 -7.54 10.11
CA GLN A 115 -2.28 -6.41 9.25
C GLN A 115 -3.44 -6.04 8.34
N ALA A 116 -4.16 -7.03 7.82
CA ALA A 116 -5.35 -6.83 6.99
C ALA A 116 -6.46 -6.16 7.80
N LYS A 117 -6.74 -6.66 9.02
CA LYS A 117 -7.71 -6.06 9.93
C LYS A 117 -7.37 -4.60 10.22
N LYS A 118 -6.13 -4.32 10.63
CA LYS A 118 -5.66 -2.95 10.91
C LYS A 118 -5.77 -2.05 9.68
N ALA A 119 -5.35 -2.53 8.50
CA ALA A 119 -5.40 -1.74 7.28
C ALA A 119 -6.85 -1.38 6.88
N ILE A 120 -7.80 -2.30 7.06
CA ILE A 120 -9.23 -2.05 6.81
C ILE A 120 -9.80 -1.04 7.81
N GLU A 121 -9.47 -1.17 9.09
CA GLU A 121 -9.89 -0.22 10.14
C GLU A 121 -9.33 1.19 9.88
N ASP A 122 -8.03 1.28 9.57
CA ASP A 122 -7.36 2.55 9.24
C ASP A 122 -7.95 3.19 7.99
N TYR A 123 -8.24 2.39 6.95
CA TYR A 123 -8.88 2.86 5.73
C TYR A 123 -10.28 3.43 6.02
N ARG A 124 -11.10 2.72 6.79
CA ARG A 124 -12.44 3.19 7.19
C ARG A 124 -12.39 4.48 8.00
N ARG A 125 -11.46 4.57 8.96
CA ARG A 125 -11.29 5.77 9.78
C ARG A 125 -10.85 6.98 8.96
N PHE A 126 -10.02 6.77 7.94
CA PHE A 126 -9.42 7.86 7.16
C PHE A 126 -10.26 8.30 5.94
N TYR A 127 -10.93 7.36 5.27
CA TYR A 127 -11.72 7.63 4.05
C TYR A 127 -13.25 7.52 4.23
N GLY A 128 -13.74 6.99 5.36
CA GLY A 128 -15.17 6.76 5.63
C GLY A 128 -15.61 5.31 5.33
N GLU A 129 -16.92 5.07 5.24
CA GLU A 129 -17.45 3.73 4.92
C GLU A 129 -17.07 3.28 3.49
N ILE A 130 -16.83 1.97 3.38
CA ILE A 130 -16.48 1.25 2.14
C ILE A 130 -17.76 0.98 1.36
#